data_AF-A0A945EB88-F1
#
_entry.id   AF-A0A945EB88-F1
#
_cell.length_a   1.000
_cell.length_b   1.000
_cell.length_c   1.000
_cell.angle_alpha   90.00
_cell.angle_beta   90.00
_cell.angle_gamma   90.00
#
_symmetry.space_group_name_H-M   'P 1'
#
loop_
_entity.id
_entity.type
_entity.pdbx_description
1 polymer ?
#
loop_
_entity_poly.entity_id
_entity_poly.type
_entity_poly.pdbx_seq_one_letter_code
_entity_poly.pdbx_strand_id
1 'polypeptide(L)'
;MFTNVLQLSFWFDVRASVFTSLLFWIFTIFFILVLAFAIYSTYFLKKKAKGGTTQVIWTKLSYLTYSTGIVGFILMFLKQQRAAYLGMRVWLMLWLLICFIWLLFIIKYIVKEVPRIKEERLARKEFDKYLP
;
A
#
# COMPACT_ATOMS: atom_id res chain seq x y z
N MET A 1 18.54 -17.08 21.74
CA MET A 1 17.24 -17.22 22.43
C MET A 1 16.15 -16.96 21.41
N PHE A 2 15.65 -18.02 20.75
CA PHE A 2 14.60 -17.87 19.73
C PHE A 2 13.27 -17.68 20.46
N THR A 3 12.85 -16.43 20.63
CA THR A 3 11.49 -16.10 21.06
C THR A 3 10.51 -16.75 20.09
N ASN A 4 9.58 -17.54 20.61
CA ASN A 4 8.53 -18.17 19.81
C ASN A 4 7.68 -17.09 19.17
N VAL A 5 7.85 -16.91 17.85
CA VAL A 5 7.14 -15.89 17.04
C VAL A 5 5.61 -16.11 17.04
N LEU A 6 5.17 -17.29 17.47
CA LEU A 6 3.76 -17.68 17.62
C LEU A 6 3.14 -17.22 18.95
N GLN A 7 3.93 -16.76 19.92
CA GLN A 7 3.37 -16.28 21.19
C GLN A 7 2.78 -14.89 21.03
N LEU A 8 1.53 -14.72 21.47
CA LEU A 8 0.83 -13.43 21.41
C LEU A 8 1.59 -12.33 22.18
N SER A 9 2.19 -12.68 23.31
CA SER A 9 3.01 -11.77 24.13
C SER A 9 4.20 -11.15 23.39
N PHE A 10 4.73 -11.84 22.38
CA PHE A 10 5.82 -11.31 21.54
C PHE A 10 5.38 -10.13 20.66
N TRP A 11 4.11 -10.12 20.24
CA TRP A 11 3.55 -9.09 19.36
C TRP A 11 3.01 -7.89 20.13
N PHE A 12 2.46 -8.15 21.33
CA PHE A 12 1.91 -7.15 22.26
C PHE A 12 2.92 -6.67 23.31
N ASP A 13 4.21 -6.84 23.04
CA ASP A 13 5.27 -6.34 23.94
C ASP A 13 5.29 -4.80 23.93
N VAL A 14 4.86 -4.21 25.05
CA VAL A 14 4.79 -2.76 25.30
C VAL A 14 6.18 -2.11 25.31
N ARG A 15 7.25 -2.88 25.57
CA ARG A 15 8.64 -2.43 25.43
C ARG A 15 9.35 -3.22 24.34
N ALA A 16 8.70 -3.29 23.19
CA ALA A 16 9.29 -3.87 22.00
C ALA A 16 10.70 -3.31 21.77
N SER A 17 11.68 -4.21 21.71
CA SER A 17 13.07 -3.85 21.41
C SER A 17 13.17 -3.01 20.13
N VAL A 18 14.08 -2.03 20.17
CA VAL A 18 14.45 -1.20 19.03
C VAL A 18 14.94 -2.10 17.89
N PHE A 19 14.76 -1.67 16.65
CA PHE A 19 15.34 -2.38 15.53
C PHE A 19 16.86 -2.50 15.69
N THR A 20 17.40 -3.69 15.41
CA THR A 20 18.84 -3.86 15.20
C THR A 20 19.29 -2.92 14.08
N SER A 21 20.49 -2.35 14.17
CA SER A 21 20.99 -1.35 13.21
C SER A 21 20.81 -1.76 11.75
N LEU A 22 21.01 -3.04 11.42
CA LEU A 22 20.81 -3.57 10.06
C LEU A 22 19.35 -3.56 9.62
N LEU A 23 18.42 -4.03 10.47
CA LEU A 23 16.98 -4.03 10.16
C LEU A 23 16.45 -2.61 10.01
N PHE A 24 16.92 -1.68 10.84
CA PHE A 24 16.56 -0.27 10.75
C PHE A 24 16.89 0.29 9.37
N TRP A 25 18.11 0.07 8.86
CA TRP A 25 18.51 0.53 7.54
C TRP A 25 17.72 -0.13 6.41
N ILE A 26 17.47 -1.43 6.48
CA ILE A 26 16.66 -2.16 5.48
C ILE A 26 15.25 -1.57 5.41
N PHE A 27 14.56 -1.42 6.55
CA PHE A 27 13.21 -0.86 6.56
C PHE A 27 13.19 0.60 6.12
N THR A 28 14.19 1.39 6.51
CA THR A 28 14.30 2.78 6.08
C THR A 28 14.43 2.87 4.55
N ILE A 29 15.37 2.13 3.96
CA ILE A 29 15.56 2.09 2.50
C ILE A 29 14.28 1.60 1.81
N PHE A 30 13.65 0.55 2.33
CA PHE A 30 12.39 0.04 1.80
C PHE A 30 11.30 1.12 1.77
N PHE A 31 11.06 1.83 2.87
CA PHE A 31 10.04 2.88 2.91
C PHE A 31 10.40 4.10 2.05
N ILE A 32 11.69 4.46 1.94
CA ILE A 32 12.15 5.49 1.00
C ILE A 32 11.80 5.09 -0.44
N LEU A 33 12.11 3.85 -0.84
CA LEU A 33 11.80 3.33 -2.17
C LEU A 33 10.29 3.30 -2.44
N VAL A 34 9.50 2.91 -1.44
CA VAL A 34 8.03 2.93 -1.51
C VAL A 34 7.52 4.37 -1.73
N LEU A 35 8.02 5.35 -0.99
CA LEU A 35 7.66 6.76 -1.20
C LEU A 35 8.11 7.30 -2.57
N ALA A 36 9.33 6.97 -2.99
CA ALA A 36 9.84 7.35 -4.31
C ALA A 36 8.95 6.77 -5.42
N PHE A 37 8.52 5.51 -5.29
CA PHE A 37 7.58 4.87 -6.21
C PHE A 37 6.19 5.53 -6.15
N ALA A 38 5.71 5.94 -4.98
CA ALA A 38 4.45 6.67 -4.84
C ALA A 38 4.50 8.00 -5.61
N ILE A 39 5.57 8.78 -5.45
CA ILE A 39 5.78 10.04 -6.17
C ILE A 39 5.88 9.80 -7.68
N TYR A 40 6.69 8.83 -8.09
CA TYR A 40 6.87 8.46 -9.49
C TYR A 40 5.54 8.05 -10.16
N SER A 41 4.77 7.18 -9.50
CA SER A 41 3.46 6.73 -10.00
C SER A 41 2.44 7.87 -10.11
N THR A 42 2.53 8.86 -9.23
CA THR A 42 1.63 10.01 -9.27
C THR A 42 1.97 10.97 -10.38
N TYR A 43 3.26 11.25 -10.59
CA TYR A 43 3.71 12.26 -11.55
C TYR A 43 3.78 11.73 -12.98
N PHE A 44 4.44 10.58 -13.19
CA PHE A 44 4.69 10.06 -14.54
C PHE A 44 3.52 9.24 -15.08
N LEU A 45 2.94 8.38 -14.25
CA LEU A 45 1.94 7.41 -14.71
C LEU A 45 0.55 8.04 -14.83
N LYS A 46 0.17 9.00 -13.97
CA LYS A 46 -1.07 9.76 -14.16
C LYS A 46 -1.03 10.65 -15.41
N LYS A 47 0.13 11.22 -15.75
CA LYS A 47 0.30 12.06 -16.95
C LYS A 47 0.25 11.24 -18.25
N LYS A 48 0.78 10.01 -18.23
CA LYS A 48 0.71 9.09 -19.39
C LYS A 48 -0.63 8.37 -19.52
N ALA A 49 -1.32 8.10 -18.41
CA ALA A 49 -2.65 7.49 -18.43
C ALA A 49 -3.72 8.53 -18.77
N LYS A 50 -3.83 8.91 -20.06
CA LYS A 50 -4.89 9.80 -20.55
C LYS A 50 -6.28 9.17 -20.36
N GLY A 51 -7.01 9.56 -19.31
CA GLY A 51 -8.48 9.49 -19.21
C GLY A 51 -9.12 8.09 -19.23
N GLY A 52 -8.35 7.03 -18.97
CA GLY A 52 -8.80 5.64 -19.07
C GLY A 52 -8.91 4.92 -17.73
N THR A 53 -9.46 3.70 -17.76
CA THR A 53 -9.50 2.76 -16.63
C THR A 53 -8.12 2.55 -16.01
N THR A 54 -7.05 2.62 -16.82
CA THR A 54 -5.65 2.58 -16.39
C THR A 54 -5.30 3.70 -15.41
N GLN A 55 -5.81 4.92 -15.59
CA GLN A 55 -5.56 6.05 -14.68
C GLN A 55 -6.19 5.80 -13.31
N VAL A 56 -7.37 5.18 -13.27
CA VAL A 56 -8.07 4.84 -12.02
C VAL A 56 -7.28 3.79 -11.24
N ILE A 57 -6.75 2.77 -11.93
CA ILE A 57 -5.92 1.73 -11.31
C ILE A 57 -4.64 2.35 -10.71
N TRP A 58 -3.92 3.17 -11.48
CA TRP A 58 -2.72 3.84 -10.99
C TRP A 58 -3.02 4.76 -9.82
N THR A 59 -4.15 5.46 -9.83
CA THR A 59 -4.56 6.32 -8.72
C THR A 59 -4.83 5.51 -7.45
N LYS A 60 -5.54 4.38 -7.56
CA LYS A 60 -5.77 3.46 -6.43
C LYS A 60 -4.45 2.91 -5.88
N LEU A 61 -3.53 2.51 -6.76
CA LEU A 61 -2.21 2.01 -6.36
C LEU A 61 -1.37 3.10 -5.69
N SER A 62 -1.35 4.33 -6.23
CA SER A 62 -0.65 5.44 -5.60
C SER A 62 -1.16 5.73 -4.19
N TYR A 63 -2.47 5.65 -3.93
CA TYR A 63 -3.01 5.84 -2.58
C TYR A 63 -2.56 4.74 -1.60
N LEU A 64 -2.52 3.47 -2.05
CA LEU A 64 -1.96 2.38 -1.26
C LEU A 64 -0.49 2.65 -0.95
N THR A 65 0.31 3.05 -1.94
CA THR A 65 1.75 3.29 -1.75
C THR A 65 2.03 4.49 -0.85
N TYR A 66 1.29 5.59 -1.00
CA TYR A 66 1.44 6.77 -0.12
C TYR A 66 1.05 6.46 1.31
N SER A 67 -0.11 5.84 1.53
CA SER A 67 -0.54 5.46 2.88
C SER A 67 0.47 4.49 3.50
N THR A 68 0.93 3.49 2.76
CA THR A 68 1.93 2.53 3.25
C THR A 68 3.26 3.20 3.58
N GLY A 69 3.74 4.12 2.73
CA GLY A 69 4.96 4.88 2.98
C GLY A 69 4.85 5.77 4.21
N ILE A 70 3.81 6.62 4.29
CA ILE A 70 3.62 7.57 5.39
C ILE A 70 3.37 6.85 6.71
N VAL A 71 2.37 5.95 6.75
CA VAL A 71 2.02 5.23 7.99
C VAL A 71 3.14 4.28 8.40
N GLY A 72 3.78 3.63 7.45
CA GLY A 72 4.95 2.79 7.71
C GLY A 72 6.10 3.57 8.36
N PHE A 73 6.42 4.76 7.83
CA PHE A 73 7.41 5.65 8.45
C PHE A 73 7.02 6.10 9.85
N ILE A 74 5.76 6.51 10.05
CA ILE A 74 5.25 6.94 11.35
C ILE A 74 5.38 5.79 12.38
N LEU A 75 4.95 4.58 12.03
CA LEU A 75 5.06 3.42 12.90
C LEU A 75 6.52 3.07 13.21
N MET A 76 7.42 3.19 12.22
CA MET A 76 8.84 2.96 12.43
C MET A 76 9.46 4.00 13.38
N PHE A 77 9.08 5.28 13.22
CA PHE A 77 9.49 6.37 14.10
C PHE A 77 8.99 6.17 15.54
N LEU A 78 7.71 5.84 15.71
CA LEU A 78 7.11 5.58 17.03
C LEU A 78 7.81 4.42 17.76
N LYS A 79 8.17 3.37 17.01
CA LYS A 79 8.96 2.27 17.54
C LYS A 79 10.38 2.68 17.91
N GLN A 80 11.04 3.53 17.12
CA GLN A 80 12.37 4.05 17.44
C GLN A 80 12.36 4.91 18.71
N GLN A 81 11.31 5.71 18.91
CA GLN A 81 11.08 6.52 20.11
C GLN A 81 10.67 5.68 21.34
N ARG A 82 10.57 4.35 21.21
CA ARG A 82 10.09 3.44 22.26
C ARG A 82 8.74 3.89 22.86
N ALA A 83 7.85 4.42 22.02
CA ALA A 83 6.50 4.76 22.45
C ALA A 83 5.82 3.48 22.96
N ALA A 84 5.36 3.47 24.21
CA ALA A 84 4.93 2.26 24.91
C ALA A 84 3.89 1.45 24.10
N TYR A 85 2.68 1.98 23.95
CA TYR A 85 1.63 1.26 23.24
C TYR A 85 1.74 1.36 21.73
N LEU A 86 2.15 2.52 21.20
CA LEU A 86 2.19 2.78 19.75
C LEU A 86 3.42 2.18 19.04
N GLY A 87 4.48 1.85 19.79
CA GLY A 87 5.69 1.19 19.29
C GLY A 87 5.60 -0.33 19.27
N MET A 88 4.48 -0.91 19.72
CA MET A 88 4.26 -2.36 19.71
C MET A 88 4.36 -2.94 18.30
N ARG A 89 4.88 -4.17 18.19
CA ARG A 89 5.09 -4.86 16.91
C ARG A 89 3.78 -5.17 16.19
N VAL A 90 2.69 -5.34 16.96
CA VAL A 90 1.35 -5.63 16.44
C VAL A 90 0.87 -4.57 15.44
N TRP A 91 1.22 -3.29 15.61
CA TRP A 91 0.77 -2.23 14.71
C TRP A 91 1.33 -2.36 13.31
N LEU A 92 2.60 -2.74 13.19
CA LEU A 92 3.22 -3.01 11.89
C LEU A 92 2.55 -4.20 11.20
N MET A 93 2.26 -5.27 11.95
CA MET A 93 1.55 -6.44 11.42
C MET A 93 0.13 -6.11 10.98
N LEU A 94 -0.61 -5.40 11.82
CA LEU A 94 -1.98 -4.99 11.55
C LEU A 94 -2.04 -4.06 10.33
N TRP A 95 -1.09 -3.14 10.22
CA TRP A 95 -0.98 -2.29 9.04
C TRP A 95 -0.66 -3.10 7.78
N LEU A 96 0.29 -4.04 7.83
CA LEU A 96 0.58 -4.94 6.71
C LEU A 96 -0.64 -5.77 6.30
N LEU A 97 -1.44 -6.25 7.26
CA LEU A 97 -2.67 -6.98 6.97
C LEU A 97 -3.71 -6.11 6.26
N ILE A 98 -3.89 -4.85 6.71
CA ILE A 98 -4.77 -3.89 6.05
C ILE A 98 -4.29 -3.62 4.62
N CYS A 99 -2.99 -3.35 4.43
CA CYS A 99 -2.40 -3.17 3.11
C CYS A 99 -2.63 -4.39 2.21
N PHE A 100 -2.49 -5.61 2.76
CA PHE A 100 -2.71 -6.85 2.02
C PHE A 100 -4.16 -7.00 1.56
N ILE A 101 -5.13 -6.81 2.46
CA ILE A 101 -6.56 -6.84 2.14
C ILE A 101 -6.90 -5.77 1.08
N TRP A 102 -6.36 -4.57 1.23
CA TRP A 102 -6.60 -3.49 0.28
C TRP A 102 -6.01 -3.79 -1.10
N LEU A 103 -4.81 -4.40 -1.14
CA LEU A 103 -4.18 -4.87 -2.36
C LEU A 103 -5.02 -5.95 -3.06
N LEU A 104 -5.61 -6.88 -2.32
CA LEU A 104 -6.55 -7.87 -2.89
C LEU A 104 -7.78 -7.20 -3.51
N PHE A 105 -8.34 -6.17 -2.89
CA PHE A 105 -9.45 -5.41 -3.49
C PHE A 105 -9.04 -4.69 -4.78
N ILE A 106 -7.81 -4.16 -4.83
CA ILE A 106 -7.27 -3.55 -6.05
C ILE A 106 -7.09 -4.60 -7.15
N ILE A 107 -6.54 -5.77 -6.84
CA ILE A 107 -6.38 -6.88 -7.81
C ILE A 107 -7.75 -7.34 -8.32
N LYS A 108 -8.73 -7.54 -7.43
CA LYS A 108 -10.10 -7.90 -7.80
C LYS A 108 -10.72 -6.86 -8.74
N TYR A 109 -10.50 -5.57 -8.47
CA TYR A 109 -10.93 -4.49 -9.35
C TYR A 109 -10.24 -4.58 -10.72
N ILE A 110 -8.91 -4.82 -10.76
CA ILE A 110 -8.16 -4.93 -12.01
C ILE A 110 -8.65 -6.11 -12.86
N VAL A 111 -8.87 -7.27 -12.26
CA VAL A 111 -9.21 -8.50 -13.00
C VAL A 111 -10.68 -8.52 -13.41
N LYS A 112 -11.60 -8.06 -12.55
CA LYS A 112 -13.04 -8.18 -12.79
C LYS A 112 -13.68 -6.92 -13.35
N GLU A 113 -13.30 -5.77 -12.84
CA GLU A 113 -13.99 -4.50 -13.12
C GLU A 113 -13.45 -3.81 -14.38
N VAL A 114 -12.14 -3.90 -14.62
CA VAL A 114 -11.50 -3.32 -15.81
C VAL A 114 -11.99 -3.91 -17.13
N PRO A 115 -12.11 -5.24 -17.32
CA PRO A 115 -12.64 -5.78 -18.57
C PRO A 115 -14.10 -5.36 -18.80
N ARG A 116 -14.93 -5.40 -17.75
CA ARG A 116 -16.33 -4.97 -17.81
C ARG A 116 -16.48 -3.52 -18.28
N ILE A 117 -15.72 -2.60 -17.69
CA ILE A 117 -15.73 -1.18 -18.08
C ILE A 117 -15.25 -1.00 -19.53
N LYS A 118 -14.31 -1.83 -20.01
CA LYS A 118 -13.87 -1.76 -21.42
C LYS A 118 -14.97 -2.19 -22.37
N GLU A 119 -15.68 -3.27 -22.08
CA GLU A 119 -16.80 -3.78 -22.89
C GLU A 119 -17.97 -2.78 -22.93
N GLU A 120 -18.37 -2.23 -21.79
CA GLU A 120 -19.42 -1.21 -21.73
C GLU A 120 -19.05 0.06 -22.51
N ARG A 121 -17.76 0.43 -22.51
CA ARG A 121 -17.26 1.60 -23.26
C ARG A 121 -17.23 1.33 -24.77
N LEU A 122 -16.99 0.09 -25.19
CA LEU A 122 -17.08 -0.30 -26.60
C LEU A 122 -18.54 -0.32 -27.06
N ALA A 123 -19.44 -0.92 -26.29
CA ALA A 123 -20.87 -0.95 -26.60
C ALA A 123 -21.48 0.46 -26.70
N ARG A 124 -21.11 1.38 -25.80
CA ARG A 124 -21.52 2.80 -25.89
C ARG A 124 -20.97 3.49 -27.13
N LYS A 125 -19.71 3.24 -27.49
CA LYS A 125 -19.12 3.80 -28.72
C LYS A 125 -19.79 3.28 -29.99
N GLU A 126 -20.21 2.03 -30.00
CA GLU A 126 -20.98 1.48 -31.11
C GLU A 126 -22.36 2.12 -31.17
N PHE A 127 -23.06 2.27 -30.04
CA PHE A 127 -24.36 2.93 -29.99
C PHE A 127 -24.31 4.41 -30.43
N ASP A 128 -23.32 5.17 -29.93
CA ASP A 128 -23.10 6.57 -30.29
C ASP A 128 -22.70 6.76 -31.77
N LYS A 129 -22.16 5.72 -32.42
CA LYS A 129 -21.85 5.76 -33.87
C LYS A 129 -23.11 5.78 -34.74
N TYR A 130 -24.24 5.32 -34.21
CA TYR A 130 -25.52 5.24 -34.93
C TYR A 130 -26.51 6.33 -34.53
N LEU A 131 -26.14 7.22 -33.61
CA LEU A 131 -26.91 8.41 -33.27
C LEU A 131 -26.40 9.60 -34.11
N PRO A 132 -27.23 10.17 -34.99
CA PRO A 132 -26.87 11.34 -35.81
C PRO A 132 -26.74 12.63 -35.00
#